data_AF-A0A3D0KPJ9-F1
#
_entry.id   AF-A0A3D0KPJ9-F1
#
_cell.length_a   1.000
_cell.length_b   1.000
_cell.length_c   1.000
_cell.angle_alpha   90.00
_cell.angle_beta   90.00
_cell.angle_gamma   90.00
#
_symmetry.space_group_name_H-M   'P 1'
#
loop_
_entity.id
_entity.type
_entity.pdbx_description
1 polymer ?
#
loop_
_entity_poly.entity_id
_entity_poly.type
_entity_poly.pdbx_seq_one_letter_code
_entity_poly.pdbx_strand_id
1 'polypeptide(L)'
;MEYSLMYPRNAERKSKTLTPESINDLSIDFILEALTEQKYEREHMRKIMISVTDDPEVIRYRCDVFEDFLRFPKLRSSMEELVRKLADLRDLERFQKDQDSAAFWSLVNRLREVDEYVCCISMLRDVLSSLDIKSRGMRELLELVTEISKESGFDELKKDIDELLLKVRRLKSITIGVNLDDMLRPKSAGVVSLNDSEFKESGLMRRFMRFADRKEELHHGTEDAESMRLFHPATPIAMPAITRKAETNDMMTGVKISTNTVTGADSLSNAIKDTVTNIMNQTCNEIKNTVKRYVNISGYTLIGLMPEILFYVRWAELIDKIKAQGMPVCKAEILPAEQRDCSFKDLYNLKLAIKNVQGDNINIITNEIEFNDEQRIFILTGPNRGGKTIFTQAYGLAMLLAQLGIYVPASYASISPCDNIYTHFPADENDTVDLGRLGEESKRLSEIFQVATNRSIMLLNESLATTSVTEGLFIAKDVVKAMRFLGVRCIFNTHMHDLARGVDELNSAVDGSSKAASLVTGIHDGERSFKVSLLPPQGVSYAKDIALKYGISFNQIKE
;
A
#
# COMPACT_ATOMS: atom_id res chain seq x y z
N MET A 1 -14.16 -15.52 -1.21
CA MET A 1 -13.60 -14.16 -1.04
C MET A 1 -12.16 -14.30 -0.60
N GLU A 2 -11.27 -13.45 -1.10
CA GLU A 2 -9.87 -13.39 -0.66
C GLU A 2 -9.80 -12.89 0.79
N TYR A 3 -8.93 -13.51 1.61
CA TYR A 3 -8.75 -13.18 3.02
C TYR A 3 -8.25 -11.73 3.19
N SER A 4 -8.63 -11.06 4.28
CA SER A 4 -8.26 -9.66 4.56
C SER A 4 -8.06 -9.43 6.06
N LEU A 5 -7.03 -8.67 6.39
CA LEU A 5 -6.77 -8.10 7.71
C LEU A 5 -7.61 -6.82 7.95
N MET A 6 -8.19 -6.23 6.91
CA MET A 6 -9.04 -5.04 6.99
C MET A 6 -10.54 -5.35 7.10
N TYR A 7 -10.96 -6.56 6.70
CA TYR A 7 -12.36 -6.97 6.68
C TYR A 7 -12.54 -8.42 7.16
N PRO A 8 -13.52 -8.70 8.03
CA PRO A 8 -13.92 -10.07 8.37
C PRO A 8 -14.36 -10.86 7.13
N ARG A 9 -14.16 -12.19 7.12
CA ARG A 9 -14.42 -13.08 5.95
C ARG A 9 -15.83 -12.99 5.33
N ASN A 10 -16.84 -12.57 6.10
CA ASN A 10 -18.23 -12.49 5.66
C ASN A 10 -18.81 -11.06 5.71
N ALA A 11 -17.98 -10.06 6.00
CA ALA A 11 -18.46 -8.68 6.08
C ALA A 11 -18.71 -8.11 4.68
N GLU A 12 -19.78 -7.33 4.53
CA GLU A 12 -19.99 -6.53 3.33
C GLU A 12 -18.93 -5.43 3.25
N ARG A 13 -18.21 -5.36 2.13
CA ARG A 13 -17.18 -4.31 1.91
C ARG A 13 -17.84 -3.00 1.48
N LYS A 14 -18.66 -2.41 2.36
CA LYS A 14 -19.28 -1.09 2.17
C LYS A 14 -18.34 0.00 2.68
N SER A 15 -18.01 0.93 1.79
CA SER A 15 -17.22 2.11 2.12
C SER A 15 -17.60 3.28 1.21
N LYS A 16 -17.48 4.51 1.72
CA LYS A 16 -17.51 5.73 0.91
C LYS A 16 -16.08 6.27 0.75
N THR A 17 -15.78 6.81 -0.42
CA THR A 17 -14.50 7.47 -0.66
C THR A 17 -14.58 8.93 -0.20
N LEU A 18 -13.56 9.41 0.50
CA LEU A 18 -13.41 10.83 0.82
C LEU A 18 -13.40 11.67 -0.47
N THR A 19 -13.95 12.89 -0.40
CA THR A 19 -13.89 13.82 -1.54
C THR A 19 -12.45 14.34 -1.74
N PRO A 20 -12.07 14.78 -2.96
CA PRO A 20 -10.76 15.38 -3.20
C PRO A 20 -10.43 16.54 -2.25
N GLU A 21 -11.43 17.39 -1.94
CA GLU A 21 -11.32 18.49 -1.00
C GLU A 21 -11.00 17.97 0.41
N SER A 22 -11.71 16.94 0.85
CA SER A 22 -11.51 16.33 2.17
C SER A 22 -10.13 15.69 2.30
N ILE A 23 -9.62 15.08 1.23
CA ILE A 23 -8.27 14.52 1.15
C ILE A 23 -7.21 15.61 1.30
N ASN A 24 -7.39 16.74 0.61
CA ASN A 24 -6.49 17.89 0.67
C ASN A 24 -6.54 18.60 2.03
N ASP A 25 -7.74 18.90 2.52
CA ASP A 25 -8.00 19.70 3.72
C ASP A 25 -7.59 18.97 4.99
N LEU A 26 -7.72 17.64 5.04
CA LEU A 26 -7.18 16.81 6.12
C LEU A 26 -5.68 16.50 5.94
N SER A 27 -5.10 16.92 4.81
CA SER A 27 -3.69 16.71 4.45
C SER A 27 -3.29 15.24 4.51
N ILE A 28 -4.09 14.37 3.89
CA ILE A 28 -3.84 12.92 3.86
C ILE A 28 -2.48 12.60 3.22
N ASP A 29 -2.09 13.35 2.18
CA ASP A 29 -0.80 13.19 1.52
C ASP A 29 0.40 13.44 2.45
N PHE A 30 0.33 14.48 3.29
CA PHE A 30 1.35 14.75 4.29
C PHE A 30 1.51 13.59 5.29
N ILE A 31 0.40 12.94 5.67
CA ILE A 31 0.43 11.79 6.59
C ILE A 31 1.03 10.57 5.89
N LEU A 32 0.69 10.32 4.63
CA LEU A 32 1.25 9.23 3.83
C LEU A 32 2.76 9.37 3.63
N GLU A 33 3.25 10.59 3.40
CA GLU A 33 4.69 10.89 3.32
C GLU A 33 5.40 10.60 4.65
N ALA A 34 4.76 10.87 5.79
CA ALA A 34 5.31 10.56 7.10
C ALA A 34 5.31 9.06 7.44
N LEU A 35 4.41 8.27 6.83
CA LEU A 35 4.34 6.82 7.04
C LEU A 35 5.38 6.06 6.21
N THR A 36 5.65 6.47 4.98
CA THR A 36 6.59 5.76 4.10
C THR A 36 7.15 6.61 2.96
N GLU A 37 8.46 6.49 2.75
CA GLU A 37 9.18 7.10 1.63
C GLU A 37 8.96 6.35 0.31
N GLN A 38 8.47 5.11 0.35
CA GLN A 38 8.26 4.29 -0.84
C GLN A 38 6.97 4.66 -1.55
N LYS A 39 7.08 5.13 -2.80
CA LYS A 39 5.92 5.53 -3.62
C LYS A 39 4.89 4.41 -3.81
N TYR A 40 5.36 3.17 -3.99
CA TYR A 40 4.49 2.00 -4.15
C TYR A 40 3.63 1.76 -2.89
N GLU A 41 4.24 1.80 -1.71
CA GLU A 41 3.52 1.65 -0.44
C GLU A 41 2.49 2.78 -0.26
N ARG A 42 2.87 4.04 -0.56
CA ARG A 42 1.97 5.20 -0.44
C ARG A 42 0.70 5.06 -1.26
N GLU A 43 0.78 4.65 -2.52
CA GLU A 43 -0.39 4.51 -3.40
C GLU A 43 -1.39 3.48 -2.84
N HIS A 44 -0.88 2.38 -2.28
CA HIS A 44 -1.71 1.36 -1.67
C HIS A 44 -2.32 1.80 -0.35
N MET A 45 -1.54 2.44 0.52
CA MET A 45 -2.02 3.01 1.78
C MET A 45 -3.04 4.12 1.55
N ARG A 46 -2.86 4.94 0.51
CA ARG A 46 -3.81 6.00 0.12
C ARG A 46 -5.20 5.41 -0.13
N LYS A 47 -5.30 4.31 -0.87
CA LYS A 47 -6.59 3.64 -1.16
C LYS A 47 -7.30 3.18 0.11
N ILE A 48 -6.55 2.69 1.10
CA ILE A 48 -7.08 2.30 2.40
C ILE A 48 -7.53 3.54 3.19
N MET A 49 -6.68 4.56 3.27
CA MET A 49 -6.95 5.78 4.06
C MET A 49 -8.16 6.58 3.57
N ILE A 50 -8.43 6.61 2.26
CA ILE A 50 -9.56 7.37 1.71
C ILE A 50 -10.87 6.58 1.69
N SER A 51 -10.84 5.29 2.05
CA SER A 51 -12.01 4.39 2.06
C SER A 51 -12.58 4.29 3.47
N VAL A 52 -13.61 5.11 3.74
CA VAL A 52 -14.27 5.22 5.04
C VAL A 52 -15.40 4.22 5.14
N THR A 53 -15.40 3.38 6.19
CA THR A 53 -16.48 2.45 6.50
C THR A 53 -17.18 2.87 7.78
N ASP A 54 -18.51 2.83 7.81
CA ASP A 54 -19.33 3.15 8.99
C ASP A 54 -19.83 1.90 9.74
N ASP A 55 -19.34 0.71 9.36
CA ASP A 55 -19.69 -0.56 10.01
C ASP A 55 -18.91 -0.74 11.33
N PRO A 56 -19.59 -0.74 12.49
CA PRO A 56 -18.94 -0.91 13.79
C PRO A 56 -18.18 -2.23 13.95
N GLU A 57 -18.64 -3.33 13.34
CA GLU A 57 -17.95 -4.63 13.42
C GLU A 57 -16.62 -4.57 12.66
N VAL A 58 -16.64 -4.02 11.44
CA VAL A 58 -15.42 -3.87 10.62
C VAL A 58 -14.40 -2.97 11.33
N ILE A 59 -14.85 -1.86 11.92
CA ILE A 59 -13.95 -0.94 12.64
C ILE A 59 -13.33 -1.63 13.87
N ARG A 60 -14.13 -2.35 14.67
CA ARG A 60 -13.63 -3.13 15.82
C ARG A 60 -12.63 -4.21 15.37
N TYR A 61 -12.93 -4.92 14.30
CA TYR A 61 -12.03 -5.92 13.71
C TYR A 61 -10.68 -5.31 13.33
N ARG A 62 -10.67 -4.17 12.61
CA ARG A 62 -9.43 -3.46 12.25
C ARG A 62 -8.65 -3.01 13.47
N CYS A 63 -9.33 -2.45 14.46
CA CYS A 63 -8.75 -2.02 15.74
C CYS A 63 -8.05 -3.16 16.47
N ASP A 64 -8.71 -4.33 16.56
CA ASP A 64 -8.14 -5.49 17.24
C ASP A 64 -6.89 -5.99 16.51
N VAL A 65 -6.91 -6.06 15.18
CA VAL A 65 -5.74 -6.44 14.37
C VAL A 65 -4.59 -5.46 14.60
N PHE A 66 -4.85 -4.16 14.53
CA PHE A 66 -3.83 -3.13 14.79
C PHE A 66 -3.22 -3.24 16.18
N GLU A 67 -4.03 -3.56 17.20
CA GLU A 67 -3.56 -3.73 18.58
C GLU A 67 -2.54 -4.86 18.71
N ASP A 68 -2.69 -5.98 17.99
CA ASP A 68 -1.65 -7.02 17.97
C ASP A 68 -0.34 -6.52 17.31
N PHE A 69 -0.41 -5.76 16.21
CA PHE A 69 0.77 -5.13 15.59
C PHE A 69 1.48 -4.17 16.55
N LEU A 70 0.72 -3.40 17.34
CA LEU A 70 1.25 -2.45 18.30
C LEU A 70 1.88 -3.15 19.52
N ARG A 71 1.28 -4.24 20.00
CA ARG A 71 1.77 -5.03 21.15
C ARG A 71 3.08 -5.75 20.88
N PHE A 72 3.32 -6.20 19.65
CA PHE A 72 4.41 -7.12 19.34
C PHE A 72 5.38 -6.56 18.28
N PRO A 73 6.51 -5.94 18.70
CA PRO A 73 7.58 -5.55 17.77
C PRO A 73 8.11 -6.71 16.90
N LYS A 74 8.19 -7.92 17.48
CA LYS A 74 8.59 -9.14 16.75
C LYS A 74 7.65 -9.46 15.58
N LEU A 75 6.33 -9.27 15.78
CA LEU A 75 5.35 -9.46 14.72
C LEU A 75 5.62 -8.50 13.56
N ARG A 76 5.87 -7.22 13.85
CA ARG A 76 6.20 -6.21 12.83
C ARG A 76 7.44 -6.56 12.03
N SER A 77 8.56 -6.87 12.70
CA SER A 77 9.80 -7.21 12.01
C SER A 77 9.65 -8.45 11.10
N SER A 78 8.90 -9.46 11.56
CA SER A 78 8.64 -10.66 10.76
C SER A 78 7.69 -10.40 9.59
N MET A 79 6.71 -9.51 9.77
CA MET A 79 5.79 -9.09 8.72
C MET A 79 6.49 -8.24 7.65
N GLU A 80 7.45 -7.39 8.03
CA GLU A 80 8.30 -6.68 7.07
C GLU A 80 9.21 -7.62 6.28
N GLU A 81 9.79 -8.63 6.95
CA GLU A 81 10.55 -9.67 6.27
C GLU A 81 9.68 -10.47 5.30
N LEU A 82 8.44 -10.80 5.71
CA LEU A 82 7.46 -11.46 4.85
C LEU A 82 7.17 -10.64 3.60
N VAL A 83 6.89 -9.35 3.75
CA VAL A 83 6.59 -8.46 2.63
C VAL A 83 7.77 -8.36 1.67
N ARG A 84 9.02 -8.30 2.17
CA ARG A 84 10.21 -8.32 1.30
C ARG A 84 10.29 -9.60 0.47
N LYS A 85 10.16 -10.76 1.11
CA LYS A 85 10.17 -12.06 0.41
C LYS A 85 9.04 -12.19 -0.62
N LEU A 86 7.83 -11.71 -0.29
CA LEU A 86 6.69 -11.70 -1.20
C LEU A 86 6.89 -10.72 -2.38
N ALA A 87 7.57 -9.60 -2.17
CA ALA A 87 7.92 -8.68 -3.24
C ALA A 87 8.89 -9.32 -4.24
N ASP A 88 9.91 -10.03 -3.75
CA ASP A 88 10.86 -10.77 -4.59
C ASP A 88 10.16 -11.84 -5.42
N LEU A 89 9.21 -12.57 -4.82
CA LEU A 89 8.37 -13.55 -5.52
C LEU A 89 7.54 -12.93 -6.64
N ARG A 90 6.90 -11.78 -6.38
CA ARG A 90 6.09 -11.06 -7.38
C ARG A 90 6.93 -10.61 -8.58
N ASP A 91 8.16 -10.17 -8.34
CA ASP A 91 9.03 -9.68 -9.41
C ASP A 91 9.53 -10.85 -10.28
N LEU A 92 9.82 -12.02 -9.69
CA LEU A 92 10.13 -13.26 -10.43
C LEU A 92 8.99 -13.69 -11.38
N GLU A 93 7.73 -13.58 -10.95
CA GLU A 93 6.56 -13.90 -11.79
C GLU A 93 6.41 -12.97 -13.01
N ARG A 94 6.75 -11.68 -12.87
CA ARG A 94 6.69 -10.73 -13.99
C ARG A 94 7.71 -11.08 -15.08
N PHE A 95 8.90 -11.53 -14.71
CA PHE A 95 9.92 -11.95 -15.68
C PHE A 95 9.53 -13.20 -16.48
N GLN A 96 8.65 -14.08 -15.96
CA GLN A 96 8.21 -15.29 -16.67
C GLN A 96 7.16 -15.03 -17.75
N LYS A 97 6.42 -13.92 -17.70
CA LYS A 97 5.40 -13.60 -18.72
C LYS A 97 5.99 -13.14 -20.07
N ASP A 98 7.27 -12.78 -20.11
CA ASP A 98 7.91 -12.21 -21.29
C ASP A 98 8.83 -13.18 -22.08
N GLN A 99 8.87 -14.48 -21.75
CA GLN A 99 9.67 -15.44 -22.54
C GLN A 99 8.98 -16.80 -22.77
N ASP A 100 8.74 -17.11 -24.05
CA ASP A 100 8.42 -18.44 -24.61
C ASP A 100 9.63 -19.41 -24.52
N SER A 101 10.15 -19.63 -23.31
CA SER A 101 11.31 -20.49 -23.11
C SER A 101 10.96 -21.68 -22.24
N ALA A 102 10.68 -22.81 -22.90
CA ALA A 102 10.61 -24.16 -22.33
C ALA A 102 11.98 -24.65 -21.80
N ALA A 103 12.71 -23.80 -21.09
CA ALA A 103 14.06 -24.09 -20.62
C ALA A 103 14.04 -24.56 -19.15
N PHE A 104 14.91 -25.51 -18.83
CA PHE A 104 15.22 -25.99 -17.48
C PHE A 104 15.42 -24.86 -16.44
N TRP A 105 15.87 -23.69 -16.89
CA TRP A 105 15.94 -22.48 -16.07
C TRP A 105 14.58 -22.01 -15.53
N SER A 106 13.52 -22.00 -16.35
CA SER A 106 12.15 -21.64 -15.94
C SER A 106 11.65 -22.57 -14.84
N LEU A 107 11.96 -23.85 -14.96
CA LEU A 107 11.58 -24.86 -13.99
C LEU A 107 12.31 -24.71 -12.65
N VAL A 108 13.63 -24.45 -12.69
CA VAL A 108 14.41 -24.16 -11.48
C VAL A 108 13.90 -22.92 -10.77
N ASN A 109 13.53 -21.87 -11.51
CA ASN A 109 12.93 -20.68 -10.91
C ASN A 109 11.56 -20.97 -10.32
N ARG A 110 10.74 -21.80 -10.97
CA ARG A 110 9.45 -22.20 -10.42
C ARG A 110 9.59 -23.01 -9.13
N LEU A 111 10.60 -23.88 -9.03
CA LEU A 111 10.91 -24.58 -7.78
C LEU A 111 11.33 -23.62 -6.67
N ARG A 112 12.17 -22.61 -6.99
CA ARG A 112 12.57 -21.57 -6.02
C ARG A 112 11.39 -20.72 -5.57
N GLU A 113 10.47 -20.38 -6.46
CA GLU A 113 9.24 -19.65 -6.11
C GLU A 113 8.39 -20.43 -5.11
N VAL A 114 8.24 -21.75 -5.31
CA VAL A 114 7.51 -22.60 -4.37
C VAL A 114 8.22 -22.72 -3.03
N ASP A 115 9.54 -22.91 -3.02
CA ASP A 115 10.33 -22.97 -1.78
C ASP A 115 10.24 -21.68 -0.96
N GLU A 116 10.38 -20.52 -1.62
CA GLU A 116 10.24 -19.21 -0.96
C GLU A 116 8.81 -18.98 -0.46
N TYR A 117 7.79 -19.44 -1.19
CA TYR A 117 6.40 -19.39 -0.72
C TYR A 117 6.18 -20.26 0.54
N VAL A 118 6.71 -21.50 0.54
CA VAL A 118 6.67 -22.40 1.71
C VAL A 118 7.37 -21.75 2.91
N CYS A 119 8.50 -21.09 2.68
CA CYS A 119 9.21 -20.33 3.72
C CYS A 119 8.36 -19.18 4.25
N CYS A 120 7.67 -18.43 3.39
CA CYS A 120 6.76 -17.35 3.79
C CYS A 120 5.63 -17.85 4.69
N ILE A 121 4.95 -18.94 4.31
CA ILE A 121 3.88 -19.54 5.10
C ILE A 121 4.39 -20.05 6.44
N SER A 122 5.53 -20.75 6.44
CA SER A 122 6.14 -21.29 7.67
C SER A 122 6.50 -20.16 8.64
N MET A 123 7.16 -19.10 8.13
CA MET A 123 7.51 -17.93 8.93
C MET A 123 6.28 -17.26 9.55
N LEU A 124 5.21 -17.10 8.77
CA LEU A 124 3.97 -16.50 9.25
C LEU A 124 3.31 -17.36 10.34
N ARG A 125 3.21 -18.67 10.13
CA ARG A 125 2.70 -19.64 11.11
C ARG A 125 3.51 -19.63 12.40
N ASP A 126 4.83 -19.70 12.30
CA ASP A 126 5.73 -19.80 13.45
C ASP A 126 5.71 -18.51 14.29
N VAL A 127 5.65 -17.35 13.64
CA VAL A 127 5.55 -16.05 14.34
C VAL A 127 4.21 -15.93 15.04
N LEU A 128 3.10 -16.17 14.34
CA LEU A 128 1.75 -16.03 14.90
C LEU A 128 1.49 -17.05 16.03
N SER A 129 1.99 -18.28 15.91
CA SER A 129 1.86 -19.30 16.97
C SER A 129 2.74 -19.02 18.19
N SER A 130 3.84 -18.28 18.04
CA SER A 130 4.73 -17.92 19.15
C SER A 130 4.23 -16.75 20.01
N LEU A 131 3.14 -16.10 19.63
CA LEU A 131 2.63 -14.88 20.26
C LEU A 131 1.22 -15.08 20.83
N ASP A 132 0.88 -14.38 21.91
CA ASP A 132 -0.49 -14.35 22.47
C ASP A 132 -1.37 -13.37 21.69
N ILE A 133 -1.69 -13.78 20.46
CA ILE A 133 -2.54 -13.06 19.50
C ILE A 133 -3.98 -12.98 20.03
N LYS A 134 -4.53 -11.77 20.06
CA LYS A 134 -5.89 -11.52 20.55
C LYS A 134 -6.91 -11.29 19.44
N SER A 135 -6.51 -10.65 18.36
CA SER A 135 -7.42 -10.28 17.28
C SER A 135 -7.98 -11.49 16.55
N ARG A 136 -9.25 -11.37 16.18
CA ARG A 136 -9.93 -12.37 15.33
C ARG A 136 -9.22 -12.52 14.00
N GLY A 137 -8.82 -11.41 13.37
CA GLY A 137 -8.12 -11.43 12.09
C GLY A 137 -6.85 -12.26 12.15
N MET A 138 -5.89 -11.92 13.01
CA MET A 138 -4.62 -12.65 13.05
C MET A 138 -4.75 -14.13 13.43
N ARG A 139 -5.78 -14.51 14.22
CA ARG A 139 -6.10 -15.92 14.48
C ARG A 139 -6.65 -16.64 13.25
N GLU A 140 -7.57 -16.02 12.52
CA GLU A 140 -8.08 -16.57 11.26
C GLU A 140 -6.96 -16.66 10.19
N LEU A 141 -5.96 -15.77 10.24
CA LEU A 141 -4.76 -15.87 9.42
C LEU A 141 -3.90 -17.06 9.86
N LEU A 142 -3.68 -17.26 11.16
CA LEU A 142 -2.96 -18.41 11.69
C LEU A 142 -3.64 -19.73 11.30
N GLU A 143 -4.97 -19.80 11.39
CA GLU A 143 -5.75 -20.96 10.95
C GLU A 143 -5.55 -21.21 9.45
N LEU A 144 -5.66 -20.17 8.62
CA LEU A 144 -5.46 -20.26 7.16
C LEU A 144 -4.07 -20.81 6.82
N VAL A 145 -3.00 -20.24 7.40
CA VAL A 145 -1.64 -20.69 7.08
C VAL A 145 -1.34 -22.08 7.64
N THR A 146 -1.97 -22.46 8.76
CA THR A 146 -1.86 -23.80 9.32
C THR A 146 -2.57 -24.83 8.45
N GLU A 147 -3.74 -24.51 7.91
CA GLU A 147 -4.49 -25.34 6.97
C GLU A 147 -3.70 -25.53 5.67
N ILE A 148 -3.21 -24.44 5.06
CA ILE A 148 -2.35 -24.48 3.86
C ILE A 148 -1.13 -25.38 4.10
N SER A 149 -0.48 -25.24 5.26
CA SER A 149 0.70 -26.04 5.62
C SER A 149 0.40 -27.53 5.78
N LYS A 150 -0.80 -27.91 6.24
CA LYS A 150 -1.21 -29.31 6.44
C LYS A 150 -1.67 -29.97 5.15
N GLU A 151 -2.54 -29.30 4.39
CA GLU A 151 -3.11 -29.83 3.15
C GLU A 151 -2.06 -30.04 2.07
N SER A 152 -1.03 -29.20 2.05
CA SER A 152 -0.05 -29.16 0.98
C SER A 152 1.21 -29.99 1.25
N GLY A 153 1.32 -30.65 2.40
CA GLY A 153 2.49 -31.48 2.74
C GLY A 153 3.81 -30.70 2.69
N PHE A 154 3.84 -29.45 3.17
CA PHE A 154 4.97 -28.53 2.97
C PHE A 154 6.32 -29.07 3.42
N ASP A 155 6.36 -29.84 4.51
CA ASP A 155 7.62 -30.42 5.00
C ASP A 155 8.19 -31.47 4.03
N GLU A 156 7.32 -32.27 3.40
CA GLU A 156 7.71 -33.24 2.36
C GLU A 156 8.10 -32.51 1.07
N LEU A 157 7.29 -31.54 0.66
CA LEU A 157 7.56 -30.72 -0.53
C LEU A 157 8.90 -29.97 -0.42
N LYS A 158 9.19 -29.37 0.74
CA LYS A 158 10.44 -28.66 0.97
C LYS A 158 11.63 -29.61 0.84
N LYS A 159 11.54 -30.79 1.44
CA LYS A 159 12.58 -31.83 1.34
C LYS A 159 12.80 -32.28 -0.11
N ASP A 160 11.72 -32.50 -0.86
CA ASP A 160 11.77 -32.88 -2.27
C ASP A 160 12.38 -31.78 -3.14
N ILE A 161 12.00 -30.52 -2.91
CA ILE A 161 12.56 -29.36 -3.62
C ILE A 161 14.05 -29.21 -3.32
N ASP A 162 14.47 -29.30 -2.05
CA ASP A 162 15.87 -29.22 -1.65
C ASP A 162 16.71 -30.32 -2.32
N GLU A 163 16.21 -31.57 -2.33
CA GLU A 163 16.89 -32.69 -2.98
C GLU A 163 17.00 -32.48 -4.50
N LEU A 164 15.92 -32.02 -5.14
CA LEU A 164 15.91 -31.71 -6.58
C LEU A 164 16.87 -30.55 -6.90
N LEU A 165 16.85 -29.46 -6.14
CA LEU A 165 17.73 -28.30 -6.35
C LEU A 165 19.21 -28.68 -6.14
N LEU A 166 19.52 -29.55 -5.19
CA LEU A 166 20.88 -30.08 -5.00
C LEU A 166 21.35 -30.89 -6.21
N LYS A 167 20.50 -31.78 -6.74
CA LYS A 167 20.80 -32.56 -7.96
C LYS A 167 20.99 -31.63 -9.17
N VAL A 168 20.12 -30.64 -9.32
CA VAL A 168 20.17 -29.66 -10.42
C VAL A 168 21.40 -28.75 -10.35
N ARG A 169 21.81 -28.28 -9.16
CA ARG A 169 23.00 -27.43 -9.01
C ARG A 169 24.32 -28.14 -9.30
N ARG A 170 24.35 -29.46 -9.11
CA ARG A 170 25.56 -30.26 -9.34
C ARG A 170 25.79 -30.55 -10.80
N LEU A 171 24.74 -30.59 -11.62
CA LEU A 171 24.82 -30.84 -13.06
C LEU A 171 25.75 -29.84 -13.77
N LYS A 172 26.85 -30.36 -14.34
CA LYS A 172 27.82 -29.56 -15.12
C LYS A 172 27.98 -30.05 -16.57
N SER A 173 27.62 -31.29 -16.88
CA SER A 173 27.64 -31.81 -18.25
C SER A 173 26.58 -32.89 -18.49
N ILE A 174 26.20 -33.07 -19.76
CA ILE A 174 25.25 -34.09 -20.22
C ILE A 174 25.97 -34.95 -21.26
N THR A 175 25.97 -36.26 -21.10
CA THR A 175 26.52 -37.22 -22.06
C THR A 175 25.42 -37.68 -23.01
N ILE A 176 25.64 -37.56 -24.32
CA ILE A 176 24.68 -37.94 -25.35
C ILE A 176 25.25 -39.11 -26.15
N GLY A 177 24.52 -40.21 -26.19
CA GLY A 177 24.79 -41.34 -27.06
C GLY A 177 24.10 -41.16 -28.40
N VAL A 178 24.81 -41.40 -29.50
CA VAL A 178 24.29 -41.30 -30.86
C VAL A 178 24.36 -42.68 -31.51
N ASN A 179 23.22 -43.24 -31.89
CA ASN A 179 23.14 -44.46 -32.68
C ASN A 179 23.40 -44.12 -34.15
N LEU A 180 24.21 -44.95 -34.82
CA LEU A 180 24.52 -44.82 -36.25
C LEU A 180 23.80 -45.91 -37.07
N ASP A 181 23.54 -45.63 -38.34
CA ASP A 181 23.12 -46.65 -39.31
C ASP A 181 24.33 -47.41 -39.89
N ASP A 182 24.07 -48.38 -40.77
CA ASP A 182 25.10 -49.23 -41.40
C ASP A 182 26.10 -48.42 -42.28
N MET A 183 25.77 -47.15 -42.58
CA MET A 183 26.63 -46.22 -43.31
C MET A 183 27.33 -45.20 -42.38
N LEU A 184 27.34 -45.45 -41.07
CA LEU A 184 27.89 -44.57 -40.03
C LEU A 184 27.23 -43.19 -39.96
N ARG A 185 25.97 -43.06 -40.43
CA ARG A 185 25.21 -41.81 -40.31
C ARG A 185 24.39 -41.82 -39.02
N PRO A 186 24.27 -40.69 -38.32
CA PRO A 186 23.41 -40.56 -37.15
C PRO A 186 21.96 -40.96 -37.45
N LYS A 187 21.45 -41.96 -36.73
CA LYS A 187 20.09 -42.51 -36.85
C LYS A 187 19.20 -42.06 -35.71
N SER A 188 19.71 -42.00 -34.49
CA SER A 188 19.01 -41.44 -33.32
C SER A 188 20.01 -41.02 -32.25
N ALA A 189 19.59 -40.19 -31.30
CA ALA A 189 20.40 -39.81 -30.15
C ALA A 189 19.57 -39.88 -28.86
N GLY A 190 20.23 -40.11 -27.73
CA GLY A 190 19.61 -40.15 -26.41
C GLY A 190 20.62 -39.77 -25.32
N VAL A 191 20.14 -39.34 -24.15
CA VAL A 191 21.02 -39.05 -23.01
C VAL A 191 21.47 -40.35 -22.37
N VAL A 192 22.78 -40.49 -22.23
CA VAL A 192 23.44 -41.64 -21.60
C VAL A 192 23.70 -41.35 -20.13
N SER A 193 24.14 -40.14 -19.78
CA SER A 193 24.37 -39.74 -18.40
C SER A 193 24.27 -38.24 -18.17
N LEU A 194 24.06 -37.87 -16.92
CA LEU A 194 24.08 -36.51 -16.38
C LEU A 194 25.21 -36.45 -15.36
N ASN A 195 26.21 -35.57 -15.54
CA ASN A 195 27.43 -35.58 -14.72
C ASN A 195 27.62 -34.27 -13.94
N ASP A 196 28.28 -34.37 -12.79
CA ASP A 196 28.55 -33.26 -11.87
C ASP A 196 29.90 -32.55 -12.11
N SER A 197 30.68 -33.07 -13.05
CA SER A 197 31.92 -32.48 -13.54
C SER A 197 31.73 -31.87 -14.93
N GLU A 198 32.44 -30.78 -15.21
CA GLU A 198 32.65 -30.33 -16.58
C GLU A 198 33.36 -31.43 -17.36
N PHE A 199 32.95 -31.61 -18.61
CA PHE A 199 33.61 -32.55 -19.50
C PHE A 199 35.03 -32.05 -19.81
N LYS A 200 36.07 -32.84 -19.50
CA LYS A 200 37.48 -32.49 -19.74
C LYS A 200 38.08 -33.40 -20.81
N GLU A 201 38.77 -32.78 -21.77
CA GLU A 201 39.39 -33.45 -22.92
C GLU A 201 40.65 -34.23 -22.48
N SER A 202 40.77 -35.50 -22.86
CA SER A 202 41.97 -36.33 -22.63
C SER A 202 42.79 -36.49 -23.93
N GLY A 203 44.12 -36.39 -23.79
CA GLY A 203 45.05 -36.13 -24.90
C GLY A 203 45.08 -37.14 -26.06
N LEU A 204 45.09 -36.59 -27.28
CA LEU A 204 45.04 -37.24 -28.59
C LEU A 204 46.01 -38.42 -28.80
N MET A 205 47.23 -38.34 -28.26
CA MET A 205 48.28 -39.35 -28.49
C MET A 205 48.02 -40.68 -27.77
N ARG A 206 47.25 -40.68 -26.67
CA ARG A 206 46.94 -41.91 -25.92
C ARG A 206 45.79 -42.71 -26.54
N ARG A 207 44.92 -42.05 -27.32
CA ARG A 207 43.76 -42.65 -28.00
C ARG A 207 44.13 -43.41 -29.27
N PHE A 208 45.03 -42.85 -30.08
CA PHE A 208 45.43 -43.48 -31.34
C PHE A 208 46.18 -44.81 -31.13
N MET A 209 46.95 -44.92 -30.05
CA MET A 209 47.67 -46.17 -29.71
C MET A 209 46.74 -47.30 -29.23
N ARG A 210 45.51 -47.00 -28.80
CA ARG A 210 44.54 -48.02 -28.35
C ARG A 210 43.71 -48.65 -29.48
N PHE A 211 43.61 -47.98 -30.63
CA PHE A 211 42.87 -48.51 -31.79
C PHE A 211 43.70 -49.42 -32.70
N ALA A 212 45.04 -49.35 -32.62
CA ALA A 212 45.94 -50.07 -33.50
C ALA A 212 46.33 -51.48 -32.98
N ASP A 213 46.19 -51.75 -31.68
CA ASP A 213 46.57 -53.03 -31.08
C ASP A 213 45.36 -53.86 -30.60
N ARG A 214 44.93 -54.71 -31.55
CA ARG A 214 44.31 -56.05 -31.41
C ARG A 214 42.81 -56.22 -31.07
N LYS A 215 42.22 -57.00 -31.98
CA LYS A 215 41.07 -57.91 -31.98
C LYS A 215 40.45 -58.31 -30.63
N GLU A 216 39.12 -58.35 -30.66
CA GLU A 216 38.19 -58.99 -29.73
C GLU A 216 38.11 -58.39 -28.32
N GLU A 217 37.13 -57.50 -28.11
CA GLU A 217 36.39 -57.45 -26.84
C GLU A 217 35.08 -56.65 -27.02
N LEU A 218 33.94 -57.36 -26.91
CA LEU A 218 32.66 -56.77 -26.51
C LEU A 218 32.78 -56.43 -25.03
N HIS A 219 32.74 -55.15 -24.66
CA HIS A 219 32.62 -54.78 -23.26
C HIS A 219 31.16 -54.82 -22.81
N HIS A 220 30.86 -55.73 -21.88
CA HIS A 220 29.75 -55.59 -20.95
C HIS A 220 30.24 -54.78 -19.75
N GLY A 221 29.58 -53.66 -19.47
CA GLY A 221 29.79 -52.90 -18.23
C GLY A 221 30.53 -51.58 -18.39
N THR A 222 30.06 -50.64 -17.58
CA THR A 222 30.43 -49.22 -17.44
C THR A 222 31.93 -48.94 -17.40
N GLU A 223 32.41 -48.08 -18.30
CA GLU A 223 33.32 -46.93 -18.07
C GLU A 223 33.87 -46.38 -19.41
N ASP A 224 34.05 -45.06 -19.46
CA ASP A 224 34.81 -44.28 -20.44
C ASP A 224 34.33 -44.24 -21.91
N ALA A 225 33.32 -43.39 -22.16
CA ALA A 225 32.91 -42.95 -23.49
C ALA A 225 33.70 -41.70 -23.93
N GLU A 226 34.88 -41.90 -24.51
CA GLU A 226 35.78 -40.85 -25.02
C GLU A 226 35.61 -40.62 -26.54
N SER A 227 34.61 -39.86 -26.97
CA SER A 227 34.63 -39.20 -28.30
C SER A 227 33.57 -38.11 -28.48
N MET A 228 33.97 -36.84 -28.60
CA MET A 228 33.27 -35.79 -29.37
C MET A 228 34.08 -34.49 -29.42
N ARG A 229 33.87 -33.66 -30.46
CA ARG A 229 34.41 -32.30 -30.59
C ARG A 229 33.57 -31.31 -29.78
N LEU A 230 34.22 -30.37 -29.08
CA LEU A 230 33.54 -29.20 -28.50
C LEU A 230 33.04 -28.27 -29.62
N PHE A 231 31.73 -28.05 -29.70
CA PHE A 231 31.14 -26.96 -30.46
C PHE A 231 30.95 -25.76 -29.52
N HIS A 232 31.65 -24.65 -29.79
CA HIS A 232 31.43 -23.37 -29.12
C HIS A 232 30.38 -22.59 -29.92
N PRO A 233 29.26 -22.12 -29.33
CA PRO A 233 28.43 -21.11 -30.00
C PRO A 233 29.29 -19.85 -30.15
N ALA A 234 29.32 -19.33 -31.38
CA ALA A 234 30.23 -18.30 -31.88
C ALA A 234 30.66 -17.21 -30.87
N THR A 235 31.96 -17.02 -30.73
CA THR A 235 32.57 -15.76 -30.25
C THR A 235 32.29 -14.68 -31.31
N PRO A 236 31.82 -13.47 -30.95
CA PRO A 236 31.69 -12.39 -31.93
C PRO A 236 33.09 -11.96 -32.36
N ILE A 237 33.45 -12.21 -33.61
CA ILE A 237 34.67 -11.68 -34.21
C ILE A 237 34.45 -10.18 -34.43
N ALA A 238 35.18 -9.34 -33.69
CA ALA A 238 35.25 -7.91 -33.94
C ALA A 238 35.77 -7.65 -35.36
N MET A 239 34.98 -6.96 -36.18
CA MET A 239 35.42 -6.56 -37.52
C MET A 239 36.36 -5.34 -37.47
N PRO A 240 37.45 -5.29 -38.26
CA PRO A 240 38.16 -4.05 -38.50
C PRO A 240 37.35 -3.14 -39.43
N ALA A 241 37.34 -1.85 -39.12
CA ALA A 241 36.65 -0.82 -39.88
C ALA A 241 37.17 -0.73 -41.33
N ILE A 242 36.26 -0.87 -42.30
CA ILE A 242 36.52 -0.48 -43.69
C ILE A 242 35.43 0.49 -44.12
N THR A 243 35.84 1.76 -44.18
CA THR A 243 35.18 2.91 -44.81
C THR A 243 34.68 2.60 -46.22
N ARG A 244 33.42 2.95 -46.53
CA ARG A 244 32.99 3.25 -47.90
C ARG A 244 32.24 4.57 -47.97
N LYS A 245 32.78 5.44 -48.83
CA LYS A 245 32.17 6.66 -49.34
C LYS A 245 30.84 6.34 -50.03
N ALA A 246 29.88 7.23 -49.86
CA ALA A 246 28.62 7.28 -50.57
C ALA A 246 28.80 7.80 -52.00
N GLU A 247 28.06 7.24 -52.95
CA GLU A 247 27.64 7.90 -54.19
C GLU A 247 26.40 7.18 -54.78
N THR A 248 25.67 7.92 -55.61
CA THR A 248 24.22 7.99 -55.84
C THR A 248 23.67 7.20 -57.06
N ASN A 249 22.33 7.10 -57.12
CA ASN A 249 21.43 6.65 -58.23
C ASN A 249 21.41 5.12 -58.45
N ASP A 250 20.32 4.43 -58.82
CA ASP A 250 19.06 4.78 -59.49
C ASP A 250 18.00 3.67 -59.26
N MET A 251 16.73 3.94 -59.58
CA MET A 251 15.61 2.99 -59.54
C MET A 251 15.71 1.96 -60.69
N MET A 252 15.63 0.65 -60.41
CA MET A 252 14.78 -0.26 -61.19
C MET A 252 14.61 -1.67 -60.58
N THR A 253 13.40 -2.15 -60.77
CA THR A 253 12.75 -3.43 -60.45
C THR A 253 13.56 -4.72 -60.65
N GLY A 254 13.55 -5.58 -59.63
CA GLY A 254 13.17 -6.99 -59.74
C GLY A 254 14.20 -8.01 -60.24
N VAL A 255 15.12 -8.46 -59.37
CA VAL A 255 15.70 -9.82 -59.42
C VAL A 255 15.97 -10.30 -57.98
N LYS A 256 15.34 -11.41 -57.57
CA LYS A 256 15.75 -12.21 -56.41
C LYS A 256 17.14 -12.77 -56.67
N ILE A 257 18.17 -12.23 -56.03
CA ILE A 257 19.45 -12.91 -55.90
C ILE A 257 19.48 -13.49 -54.48
N SER A 258 19.07 -14.75 -54.36
CA SER A 258 19.43 -15.59 -53.21
C SER A 258 20.94 -15.77 -53.22
N THR A 259 21.67 -14.91 -52.52
CA THR A 259 23.00 -15.25 -52.04
C THR A 259 22.81 -16.27 -50.93
N ASN A 260 22.82 -17.55 -51.31
CA ASN A 260 23.06 -18.67 -50.41
C ASN A 260 24.40 -18.44 -49.72
N THR A 261 24.38 -17.71 -48.60
CA THR A 261 25.40 -17.85 -47.58
C THR A 261 25.00 -19.05 -46.76
N VAL A 262 25.57 -20.18 -47.17
CA VAL A 262 25.58 -21.45 -46.44
C VAL A 262 26.19 -21.18 -45.07
N THR A 263 25.34 -20.84 -44.10
CA THR A 263 25.66 -21.09 -42.70
C THR A 263 25.36 -22.56 -42.49
N GLY A 264 26.41 -23.37 -42.38
CA GLY A 264 26.32 -24.82 -42.20
C GLY A 264 25.56 -25.16 -40.92
N ALA A 265 24.25 -25.33 -41.02
CA ALA A 265 23.44 -25.99 -40.03
C ALA A 265 23.45 -27.48 -40.38
N ASP A 266 24.43 -28.22 -39.84
CA ASP A 266 24.46 -29.67 -39.95
C ASP A 266 23.15 -30.23 -39.38
N SER A 267 22.47 -31.09 -40.15
CA SER A 267 21.26 -31.79 -39.72
C SER A 267 21.46 -32.59 -38.44
N LEU A 268 22.71 -33.01 -38.17
CA LEU A 268 23.13 -33.58 -36.89
C LEU A 268 23.14 -32.56 -35.74
N SER A 269 23.63 -31.33 -35.99
CA SER A 269 23.61 -30.26 -34.97
C SER A 269 22.19 -29.89 -34.58
N ASN A 270 21.27 -29.85 -35.55
CA ASN A 270 19.86 -29.63 -35.27
C ASN A 270 19.24 -30.82 -34.55
N ALA A 271 19.51 -32.06 -34.99
CA ALA A 271 19.01 -33.27 -34.30
C ALA A 271 19.53 -33.40 -32.86
N ILE A 272 20.80 -33.05 -32.59
CA ILE A 272 21.36 -33.04 -31.24
C ILE A 272 20.71 -31.93 -30.41
N LYS A 273 20.55 -30.73 -30.97
CA LYS A 273 19.87 -29.62 -30.31
C LYS A 273 18.42 -29.99 -29.97
N ASP A 274 17.72 -30.63 -30.88
CA ASP A 274 16.33 -31.09 -30.70
C ASP A 274 16.25 -32.23 -29.68
N THR A 275 17.21 -33.15 -29.68
CA THR A 275 17.27 -34.27 -28.70
C THR A 275 17.56 -33.75 -27.29
N VAL A 276 18.53 -32.85 -27.13
CA VAL A 276 18.82 -32.18 -25.86
C VAL A 276 17.60 -31.42 -25.39
N THR A 277 16.97 -30.65 -26.28
CA THR A 277 15.76 -29.89 -25.95
C THR A 277 14.61 -30.83 -25.54
N ASN A 278 14.41 -31.95 -26.23
CA ASN A 278 13.37 -32.93 -25.91
C ASN A 278 13.61 -33.64 -24.57
N ILE A 279 14.85 -33.96 -24.23
CA ILE A 279 15.17 -34.63 -22.96
C ILE A 279 15.10 -33.64 -21.80
N MET A 280 15.59 -32.41 -22.00
CA MET A 280 15.36 -31.33 -21.05
C MET A 280 13.85 -31.09 -20.85
N ASN A 281 13.05 -31.13 -21.92
CA ASN A 281 11.59 -31.01 -21.84
C ASN A 281 10.95 -32.18 -21.09
N GLN A 282 11.45 -33.40 -21.21
CA GLN A 282 10.91 -34.58 -20.51
C GLN A 282 11.21 -34.54 -19.01
N THR A 283 12.45 -34.24 -18.62
CA THR A 283 12.82 -34.02 -17.20
C THR A 283 12.09 -32.80 -16.63
N CYS A 284 11.95 -31.73 -17.42
CA CYS A 284 11.14 -30.59 -17.04
C CYS A 284 9.67 -30.96 -16.89
N ASN A 285 9.12 -31.87 -17.69
CA ASN A 285 7.73 -32.31 -17.57
C ASN A 285 7.49 -33.14 -16.32
N GLU A 286 8.44 -33.98 -15.89
CA GLU A 286 8.34 -34.70 -14.62
C GLU A 286 8.34 -33.73 -13.43
N ILE A 287 9.27 -32.78 -13.41
CA ILE A 287 9.32 -31.77 -12.35
C ILE A 287 8.10 -30.85 -12.45
N LYS A 288 7.64 -30.48 -13.64
CA LYS A 288 6.40 -29.72 -13.86
C LYS A 288 5.18 -30.47 -13.37
N ASN A 289 5.13 -31.80 -13.49
CA ASN A 289 4.04 -32.63 -12.99
C ASN A 289 4.10 -32.79 -11.47
N THR A 290 5.29 -32.85 -10.88
CA THR A 290 5.47 -32.80 -9.42
C THR A 290 5.05 -31.43 -8.91
N VAL A 291 5.58 -30.34 -9.46
CA VAL A 291 5.19 -28.95 -9.15
C VAL A 291 3.68 -28.74 -9.36
N LYS A 292 3.06 -29.20 -10.46
CA LYS A 292 1.60 -29.07 -10.69
C LYS A 292 0.75 -29.81 -9.66
N ARG A 293 1.23 -30.93 -9.10
CA ARG A 293 0.53 -31.65 -8.02
C ARG A 293 0.45 -30.82 -6.73
N TYR A 294 1.39 -29.89 -6.54
CA TYR A 294 1.46 -29.02 -5.37
C TYR A 294 1.01 -27.57 -5.66
N VAL A 295 1.16 -27.06 -6.89
CA VAL A 295 0.84 -25.67 -7.30
C VAL A 295 -0.65 -25.51 -7.65
N ASN A 296 -1.52 -26.05 -6.81
CA ASN A 296 -2.85 -25.46 -6.57
C ASN A 296 -2.82 -24.52 -5.36
N ILE A 297 -1.67 -24.36 -4.72
CA ILE A 297 -1.45 -23.40 -3.64
C ILE A 297 -1.67 -21.99 -4.20
N SER A 298 -2.69 -21.33 -3.69
CA SER A 298 -3.06 -19.95 -3.97
C SER A 298 -2.00 -18.96 -3.48
N GLY A 299 -0.85 -18.90 -4.18
CA GLY A 299 0.23 -17.94 -3.95
C GLY A 299 -0.25 -16.49 -3.89
N TYR A 300 -1.32 -16.20 -4.65
CA TYR A 300 -1.98 -14.90 -4.72
C TYR A 300 -2.54 -14.41 -3.38
N THR A 301 -2.99 -15.31 -2.50
CA THR A 301 -3.69 -14.90 -1.27
C THR A 301 -2.78 -14.13 -0.30
N LEU A 302 -1.48 -14.46 -0.23
CA LEU A 302 -0.54 -13.71 0.63
C LEU A 302 -0.07 -12.41 -0.02
N ILE A 303 0.11 -12.40 -1.36
CA ILE A 303 0.52 -11.20 -2.09
C ILE A 303 -0.54 -10.10 -1.94
N GLY A 304 -1.83 -10.48 -1.96
CA GLY A 304 -2.95 -9.57 -1.70
C GLY A 304 -2.92 -8.91 -0.32
N LEU A 305 -2.28 -9.53 0.68
CA LEU A 305 -2.18 -9.00 2.05
C LEU A 305 -1.05 -8.00 2.24
N MET A 306 -0.05 -7.95 1.34
CA MET A 306 1.12 -7.07 1.51
C MET A 306 0.74 -5.60 1.78
N PRO A 307 -0.22 -4.98 1.04
CA PRO A 307 -0.67 -3.62 1.32
C PRO A 307 -1.23 -3.43 2.73
N GLU A 308 -2.02 -4.38 3.22
CA GLU A 308 -2.68 -4.30 4.52
C GLU A 308 -1.68 -4.51 5.66
N ILE A 309 -0.74 -5.45 5.48
CA ILE A 309 0.37 -5.68 6.42
C ILE A 309 1.22 -4.41 6.55
N LEU A 310 1.66 -3.84 5.43
CA LEU A 310 2.48 -2.63 5.43
C LEU A 310 1.76 -1.47 6.11
N PHE A 311 0.47 -1.29 5.83
CA PHE A 311 -0.35 -0.26 6.47
C PHE A 311 -0.27 -0.37 8.00
N TYR A 312 -0.53 -1.54 8.57
CA TYR A 312 -0.50 -1.72 10.02
C TYR A 312 0.90 -1.57 10.62
N VAL A 313 1.94 -2.06 9.93
CA VAL A 313 3.34 -1.90 10.37
C VAL A 313 3.70 -0.41 10.46
N ARG A 314 3.52 0.36 9.38
CA ARG A 314 3.89 1.79 9.34
C ARG A 314 3.12 2.62 10.37
N TRP A 315 1.83 2.34 10.56
CA TRP A 315 1.05 3.01 11.58
C TRP A 315 1.52 2.67 12.99
N ALA A 316 1.85 1.41 13.28
CA ALA A 316 2.31 1.00 14.59
C ALA A 316 3.67 1.65 14.92
N GLU A 317 4.57 1.75 13.93
CA GLU A 317 5.84 2.49 14.06
C GLU A 317 5.63 3.97 14.34
N LEU A 318 4.72 4.63 13.61
CA LEU A 318 4.42 6.04 13.83
C LEU A 318 3.80 6.27 15.23
N ILE A 319 2.87 5.42 15.65
CA ILE A 319 2.24 5.51 16.97
C ILE A 319 3.26 5.31 18.09
N ASP A 320 4.20 4.37 17.96
CA ASP A 320 5.29 4.20 18.94
C ASP A 320 6.18 5.45 19.03
N LYS A 321 6.52 6.07 17.90
CA LYS A 321 7.28 7.33 17.87
C LYS A 321 6.52 8.46 18.55
N ILE A 322 5.20 8.57 18.34
CA ILE A 322 4.35 9.57 19.00
C ILE A 322 4.28 9.32 20.51
N LYS A 323 4.12 8.06 20.95
CA LYS A 323 4.16 7.69 22.37
C LYS A 323 5.51 8.01 23.01
N ALA A 324 6.61 7.81 22.29
CA ALA A 324 7.95 8.13 22.77
C ALA A 324 8.16 9.64 23.00
N GLN A 325 7.39 10.50 22.31
CA GLN A 325 7.33 11.95 22.56
C GLN A 325 6.44 12.33 23.75
N GLY A 326 5.86 11.35 24.46
CA GLY A 326 4.98 11.58 25.61
C GLY A 326 3.56 12.01 25.25
N MET A 327 3.18 11.96 23.97
CA MET A 327 1.84 12.34 23.51
C MET A 327 0.84 11.19 23.71
N PRO A 328 -0.38 11.45 24.21
CA PRO A 328 -1.35 10.42 24.51
C PRO A 328 -1.99 9.84 23.23
N VAL A 329 -2.10 8.53 23.16
CA VAL A 329 -2.85 7.85 22.09
C VAL A 329 -3.70 6.75 22.70
N CYS A 330 -4.91 6.56 22.20
CA CYS A 330 -5.83 5.57 22.75
C CYS A 330 -6.55 4.76 21.67
N LYS A 331 -7.00 3.57 22.06
CA LYS A 331 -7.98 2.80 21.29
C LYS A 331 -9.33 3.50 21.41
N ALA A 332 -10.02 3.72 20.30
CA ALA A 332 -11.36 4.30 20.33
C ALA A 332 -12.41 3.24 20.71
N GLU A 333 -13.31 3.59 21.61
CA GLU A 333 -14.54 2.82 21.84
C GLU A 333 -15.53 3.09 20.70
N ILE A 334 -16.00 2.02 20.04
CA ILE A 334 -16.89 2.14 18.88
C ILE A 334 -18.34 1.98 19.33
N LEU A 335 -19.10 3.06 19.33
CA LEU A 335 -20.52 3.09 19.65
C LEU A 335 -21.37 2.71 18.42
N PRO A 336 -22.66 2.34 18.60
CA PRO A 336 -23.61 2.22 17.50
C PRO A 336 -23.65 3.49 16.64
N ALA A 337 -23.71 3.34 15.31
CA ALA A 337 -23.68 4.46 14.37
C ALA A 337 -24.91 5.37 14.51
N GLU A 338 -26.04 4.81 14.96
CA GLU A 338 -27.32 5.48 15.14
C GLU A 338 -27.31 6.48 16.31
N GLN A 339 -26.45 6.25 17.32
CA GLN A 339 -26.30 7.17 18.46
C GLN A 339 -25.71 8.51 18.03
N ARG A 340 -24.84 8.50 17.01
CA ARG A 340 -24.11 9.68 16.48
C ARG A 340 -23.25 10.40 17.52
N ASP A 341 -23.03 9.81 18.69
CA ASP A 341 -22.29 10.43 19.78
C ASP A 341 -20.79 10.34 19.55
N CYS A 342 -20.03 11.28 20.11
CA CYS A 342 -18.59 11.32 19.93
C CYS A 342 -17.96 12.08 21.09
N SER A 343 -16.93 11.54 21.73
CA SER A 343 -16.24 12.20 22.84
C SER A 343 -14.75 11.93 22.74
N PHE A 344 -13.95 12.99 22.85
CA PHE A 344 -12.49 12.91 22.93
C PHE A 344 -11.98 13.72 24.11
N LYS A 345 -11.00 13.17 24.84
CA LYS A 345 -10.21 13.88 25.84
C LYS A 345 -8.75 13.96 25.42
N ASP A 346 -8.13 15.10 25.73
CA ASP A 346 -6.78 15.43 25.29
C ASP A 346 -6.53 15.26 23.77
N LEU A 347 -7.54 15.55 22.96
CA LEU A 347 -7.43 15.53 21.49
C LEU A 347 -6.40 16.54 21.01
N TYR A 348 -5.52 16.12 20.12
CA TYR A 348 -4.59 17.00 19.41
C TYR A 348 -4.48 16.65 17.93
N ASN A 349 -3.91 17.57 17.15
CA ASN A 349 -3.75 17.36 15.72
C ASN A 349 -2.56 16.44 15.44
N LEU A 350 -2.82 15.30 14.79
CA LEU A 350 -1.80 14.32 14.39
C LEU A 350 -0.63 14.96 13.63
N LYS A 351 -0.88 15.94 12.77
CA LYS A 351 0.16 16.58 11.96
C LYS A 351 1.21 17.28 12.81
N LEU A 352 0.81 17.86 13.94
CA LEU A 352 1.76 18.48 14.87
C LEU A 352 2.63 17.43 15.56
N ALA A 353 2.05 16.28 15.93
CA ALA A 353 2.82 15.18 16.50
C ALA A 353 3.80 14.56 15.48
N ILE A 354 3.39 14.42 14.23
CA ILE A 354 4.28 13.99 13.13
C ILE A 354 5.47 14.94 12.99
N LYS A 355 5.22 16.26 12.99
CA LYS A 355 6.28 17.27 12.93
C LYS A 355 7.26 17.15 14.10
N ASN A 356 6.77 16.94 15.32
CA ASN A 356 7.65 16.71 16.47
C ASN A 356 8.47 15.43 16.33
N VAL A 357 7.87 14.35 15.83
CA VAL A 357 8.60 13.10 15.51
C VAL A 357 9.68 13.33 14.45
N GLN A 358 9.48 14.26 13.53
CA GLN A 358 10.44 14.66 12.49
C GLN A 358 11.50 15.67 12.97
N GLY A 359 11.45 16.08 14.23
CA GLY A 359 12.47 16.94 14.86
C GLY A 359 12.03 18.36 15.18
N ASP A 360 10.81 18.76 14.87
CA ASP A 360 10.27 20.04 15.33
C ASP A 360 10.06 20.02 16.85
N ASN A 361 10.12 21.19 17.49
CA ASN A 361 9.84 21.33 18.93
C ASN A 361 8.58 22.19 19.13
N ILE A 362 7.43 21.67 18.73
CA ILE A 362 6.14 22.34 18.85
C ILE A 362 5.52 21.98 20.20
N ASN A 363 5.16 22.99 21.00
CA ASN A 363 4.33 22.77 22.19
C ASN A 363 2.88 22.48 21.77
N ILE A 364 2.47 21.22 21.84
CA ILE A 364 1.15 20.78 21.38
C ILE A 364 0.12 20.93 22.52
N ILE A 365 -0.90 21.76 22.30
CA ILE A 365 -1.99 21.94 23.25
C ILE A 365 -3.13 20.97 22.91
N THR A 366 -3.51 20.16 23.91
CA THR A 366 -4.62 19.19 23.81
C THR A 366 -5.98 19.85 24.10
N ASN A 367 -7.07 19.30 23.59
CA ASN A 367 -8.42 19.83 23.74
C ASN A 367 -9.45 18.73 23.99
N GLU A 368 -10.63 19.11 24.46
CA GLU A 368 -11.75 18.18 24.64
C GLU A 368 -12.90 18.55 23.70
N ILE A 369 -13.65 17.55 23.26
CA ILE A 369 -14.87 17.77 22.47
C ILE A 369 -15.85 16.63 22.70
N GLU A 370 -17.13 16.98 22.81
CA GLU A 370 -18.22 16.03 23.00
C GLU A 370 -19.39 16.40 22.09
N PHE A 371 -19.75 15.50 21.18
CA PHE A 371 -20.98 15.55 20.39
C PHE A 371 -22.03 14.63 21.02
N ASN A 372 -23.18 15.19 21.34
CA ASN A 372 -24.36 14.49 21.85
C ASN A 372 -25.62 15.23 21.38
N ASP A 373 -26.84 14.77 21.73
CA ASP A 373 -28.08 15.41 21.27
C ASP A 373 -28.21 16.91 21.64
N GLU A 374 -27.52 17.36 22.69
CA GLU A 374 -27.53 18.76 23.13
C GLU A 374 -26.54 19.64 22.36
N GLN A 375 -25.55 19.05 21.70
CA GLN A 375 -24.52 19.76 20.96
C GLN A 375 -23.95 18.89 19.83
N ARG A 376 -24.41 19.12 18.59
CA ARG A 376 -23.87 18.43 17.40
C ARG A 376 -23.28 19.38 16.36
N ILE A 377 -23.56 20.67 16.45
CA ILE A 377 -23.05 21.69 15.52
C ILE A 377 -22.29 22.74 16.34
N PHE A 378 -20.97 22.75 16.24
CA PHE A 378 -20.14 23.74 16.93
C PHE A 378 -19.85 24.94 16.03
N ILE A 379 -20.28 26.12 16.45
CA ILE A 379 -19.84 27.38 15.85
C ILE A 379 -18.55 27.81 16.55
N LEU A 380 -17.41 27.54 15.93
CA LEU A 380 -16.08 27.78 16.49
C LEU A 380 -15.57 29.17 16.12
N THR A 381 -15.42 30.03 17.12
CA THR A 381 -14.95 31.41 16.97
C THR A 381 -13.68 31.68 17.78
N GLY A 382 -13.05 32.83 17.53
CA GLY A 382 -11.88 33.31 18.27
C GLY A 382 -10.83 33.94 17.36
N PRO A 383 -9.66 34.34 17.89
CA PRO A 383 -8.68 35.12 17.15
C PRO A 383 -8.10 34.39 15.93
N ASN A 384 -7.67 35.17 14.94
CA ASN A 384 -6.84 34.66 13.83
C ASN A 384 -5.63 33.92 14.38
N ARG A 385 -5.26 32.79 13.76
CA ARG A 385 -4.15 31.92 14.20
C ARG A 385 -4.28 31.44 15.65
N GLY A 386 -5.51 31.34 16.19
CA GLY A 386 -5.83 30.75 17.50
C GLY A 386 -5.94 29.22 17.50
N GLY A 387 -5.52 28.54 16.42
CA GLY A 387 -5.57 27.08 16.32
C GLY A 387 -6.91 26.50 15.85
N LYS A 388 -7.89 27.33 15.45
CA LYS A 388 -9.23 26.87 15.04
C LYS A 388 -9.19 25.82 13.92
N THR A 389 -8.50 26.09 12.82
CA THR A 389 -8.34 25.12 11.71
C THR A 389 -7.59 23.86 12.13
N ILE A 390 -6.57 24.00 12.99
CA ILE A 390 -5.81 22.87 13.54
C ILE A 390 -6.72 21.97 14.39
N PHE A 391 -7.60 22.56 15.19
CA PHE A 391 -8.58 21.82 15.99
C PHE A 391 -9.64 21.13 15.11
N THR A 392 -10.18 21.83 14.10
CA THR A 392 -11.12 21.23 13.12
C THR A 392 -10.48 20.02 12.41
N GLN A 393 -9.24 20.16 11.94
CA GLN A 393 -8.47 19.06 11.35
C GLN A 393 -8.18 17.93 12.35
N ALA A 394 -7.91 18.26 13.63
CA ALA A 394 -7.65 17.25 14.66
C ALA A 394 -8.87 16.32 14.85
N TYR A 395 -10.07 16.90 14.94
CA TYR A 395 -11.30 16.13 15.04
C TYR A 395 -11.54 15.24 13.81
N GLY A 396 -11.42 15.81 12.60
CA GLY A 396 -11.59 15.05 11.36
C GLY A 396 -10.60 13.88 11.22
N LEU A 397 -9.33 14.13 11.51
CA LEU A 397 -8.29 13.10 11.48
C LEU A 397 -8.48 12.04 12.56
N ALA A 398 -8.87 12.42 13.77
CA ALA A 398 -9.14 11.45 14.83
C ALA A 398 -10.32 10.54 14.49
N MET A 399 -11.39 11.08 13.88
CA MET A 399 -12.50 10.27 13.38
C MET A 399 -12.05 9.30 12.29
N LEU A 400 -11.25 9.78 11.33
CA LEU A 400 -10.72 8.96 10.25
C LEU A 400 -9.85 7.81 10.79
N LEU A 401 -8.92 8.10 11.69
CA LEU A 401 -8.06 7.08 12.30
C LEU A 401 -8.86 6.02 13.05
N ALA A 402 -9.86 6.44 13.83
CA ALA A 402 -10.73 5.52 14.55
C ALA A 402 -11.44 4.55 13.58
N GLN A 403 -12.01 5.05 12.47
CA GLN A 403 -12.68 4.21 11.46
C GLN A 403 -11.74 3.38 10.58
N LEU A 404 -10.46 3.77 10.50
CA LEU A 404 -9.40 2.93 9.93
C LEU A 404 -8.92 1.83 10.89
N GLY A 405 -9.37 1.86 12.15
CA GLY A 405 -8.95 0.93 13.18
C GLY A 405 -7.56 1.24 13.77
N ILE A 406 -7.10 2.48 13.64
CA ILE A 406 -5.82 2.95 14.18
C ILE A 406 -6.07 3.70 15.49
N TYR A 407 -5.11 3.65 16.41
CA TYR A 407 -5.19 4.42 17.66
C TYR A 407 -5.23 5.92 17.35
N VAL A 408 -6.06 6.65 18.10
CA VAL A 408 -6.31 8.07 17.87
C VAL A 408 -5.41 8.96 18.75
N PRO A 409 -5.09 10.20 18.31
CA PRO A 409 -4.28 11.17 19.05
C PRO A 409 -5.08 11.84 20.19
N ALA A 410 -5.42 11.05 21.21
CA ALA A 410 -6.21 11.43 22.37
C ALA A 410 -5.89 10.51 23.56
N SER A 411 -6.20 10.95 24.78
CA SER A 411 -6.12 10.11 25.98
C SER A 411 -7.36 9.21 26.14
N TYR A 412 -8.50 9.65 25.59
CA TYR A 412 -9.75 8.91 25.55
C TYR A 412 -10.53 9.25 24.27
N ALA A 413 -11.21 8.25 23.70
CA ALA A 413 -12.08 8.41 22.56
C ALA A 413 -13.23 7.41 22.59
N SER A 414 -14.45 7.91 22.39
CA SER A 414 -15.65 7.10 22.15
C SER A 414 -16.39 7.69 20.95
N ILE A 415 -16.65 6.89 19.92
CA ILE A 415 -17.14 7.39 18.63
C ILE A 415 -18.26 6.52 18.05
N SER A 416 -19.37 7.16 17.64
CA SER A 416 -20.30 6.60 16.68
C SER A 416 -19.77 6.84 15.26
N PRO A 417 -19.55 5.81 14.43
CA PRO A 417 -19.00 5.95 13.09
C PRO A 417 -19.76 6.98 12.22
N CYS A 418 -19.04 7.66 11.32
CA CYS A 418 -19.63 8.52 10.29
C CYS A 418 -19.59 7.81 8.94
N ASP A 419 -20.58 8.08 8.10
CA ASP A 419 -20.61 7.53 6.75
C ASP A 419 -19.62 8.24 5.81
N ASN A 420 -19.38 9.54 6.02
CA ASN A 420 -18.33 10.29 5.34
C ASN A 420 -17.94 11.56 6.10
N ILE A 421 -16.76 12.10 5.77
CA ILE A 421 -16.26 13.39 6.23
C ILE A 421 -16.23 14.33 5.02
N TYR A 422 -16.97 15.43 5.11
CA TYR A 422 -17.01 16.48 4.08
C TYR A 422 -16.34 17.73 4.62
N THR A 423 -15.45 18.32 3.83
CA THR A 423 -14.82 19.60 4.16
C THR A 423 -15.29 20.70 3.23
N HIS A 424 -15.36 21.92 3.76
CA HIS A 424 -15.52 23.12 2.95
C HIS A 424 -14.56 24.18 3.49
N PHE A 425 -13.35 24.17 2.95
CA PHE A 425 -12.30 25.12 3.29
C PHE A 425 -12.17 26.16 2.16
N PRO A 426 -11.49 27.29 2.41
CA PRO A 426 -11.32 28.31 1.39
C PRO A 426 -10.50 27.72 0.23
N ALA A 427 -11.01 27.86 -0.99
CA ALA A 427 -10.29 27.44 -2.20
C ALA A 427 -9.22 28.47 -2.59
N ASP A 428 -8.21 28.04 -3.34
CA ASP A 428 -7.20 28.94 -3.88
C ASP A 428 -7.78 29.87 -4.96
N GLU A 429 -7.19 31.06 -5.10
CA GLU A 429 -7.76 32.15 -5.92
C GLU A 429 -7.90 31.82 -7.41
N ASN A 430 -7.22 30.77 -7.90
CA ASN A 430 -7.16 30.41 -9.32
C ASN A 430 -8.31 29.49 -9.77
N ASP A 431 -9.14 28.98 -8.84
CA ASP A 431 -10.23 28.05 -9.17
C ASP A 431 -11.52 28.74 -9.63
N THR A 432 -11.59 30.08 -9.53
CA THR A 432 -12.85 30.82 -9.70
C THR A 432 -12.97 31.51 -11.06
N VAL A 433 -13.59 30.85 -12.04
CA VAL A 433 -13.68 31.36 -13.43
C VAL A 433 -15.11 31.65 -13.88
N ASP A 434 -16.12 30.88 -13.41
CA ASP A 434 -17.45 30.89 -14.02
C ASP A 434 -18.58 31.49 -13.15
N LEU A 435 -18.58 31.29 -11.82
CA LEU A 435 -19.69 31.70 -10.93
C LEU A 435 -19.33 32.78 -9.90
N GLY A 436 -18.07 33.21 -9.88
CA GLY A 436 -17.52 34.04 -8.82
C GLY A 436 -17.38 33.29 -7.49
N ARG A 437 -16.59 33.85 -6.55
CA ARG A 437 -16.19 33.15 -5.31
C ARG A 437 -17.37 32.65 -4.47
N LEU A 438 -18.34 33.52 -4.17
CA LEU A 438 -19.51 33.15 -3.38
C LEU A 438 -20.39 32.11 -4.10
N GLY A 439 -20.53 32.22 -5.43
CA GLY A 439 -21.33 31.29 -6.23
C GLY A 439 -20.73 29.89 -6.21
N GLU A 440 -19.41 29.77 -6.31
CA GLU A 440 -18.69 28.50 -6.25
C GLU A 440 -18.70 27.88 -4.85
N GLU A 441 -18.47 28.68 -3.80
CA GLU A 441 -18.64 28.22 -2.42
C GLU A 441 -20.05 27.69 -2.16
N SER A 442 -21.07 28.43 -2.62
CA SER A 442 -22.47 28.02 -2.47
C SER A 442 -22.79 26.74 -3.25
N LYS A 443 -22.23 26.59 -4.45
CA LYS A 443 -22.38 25.38 -5.26
C LYS A 443 -21.75 24.16 -4.55
N ARG A 444 -20.51 24.27 -4.06
CA ARG A 444 -19.85 23.18 -3.31
C ARG A 444 -20.61 22.80 -2.05
N LEU A 445 -21.11 23.79 -1.29
CA LEU A 445 -21.96 23.51 -0.12
C LEU A 445 -23.24 22.76 -0.52
N SER A 446 -23.91 23.18 -1.60
CA SER A 446 -25.09 22.49 -2.13
C SER A 446 -24.79 21.04 -2.50
N GLU A 447 -23.68 20.79 -3.20
CA GLU A 447 -23.23 19.44 -3.56
C GLU A 447 -22.98 18.56 -2.32
N ILE A 448 -22.38 19.11 -1.25
CA ILE A 448 -22.22 18.41 0.03
C ILE A 448 -23.58 18.05 0.63
N PHE A 449 -24.52 19.01 0.71
CA PHE A 449 -25.85 18.77 1.28
C PHE A 449 -26.69 17.76 0.50
N GLN A 450 -26.46 17.59 -0.81
CA GLN A 450 -27.17 16.59 -1.63
C GLN A 450 -26.80 15.14 -1.27
N VAL A 451 -25.59 14.91 -0.75
CA VAL A 451 -25.07 13.56 -0.46
C VAL A 451 -24.86 13.28 1.02
N ALA A 452 -24.76 14.33 1.85
CA ALA A 452 -24.60 14.20 3.29
C ALA A 452 -25.84 13.58 3.94
N THR A 453 -25.60 12.80 4.99
CA THR A 453 -26.64 12.16 5.80
C THR A 453 -26.56 12.66 7.23
N ASN A 454 -27.54 12.32 8.07
CA ASN A 454 -27.51 12.63 9.50
C ASN A 454 -26.34 11.96 10.25
N ARG A 455 -25.60 11.02 9.63
CA ARG A 455 -24.39 10.40 10.22
C ARG A 455 -23.10 11.06 9.75
N SER A 456 -23.16 11.94 8.75
CA SER A 456 -22.00 12.59 8.15
C SER A 456 -21.39 13.63 9.07
N ILE A 457 -20.10 13.90 8.84
CA ILE A 457 -19.37 15.00 9.47
C ILE A 457 -19.15 16.09 8.42
N MET A 458 -19.44 17.34 8.80
CA MET A 458 -19.14 18.53 8.01
C MET A 458 -18.11 19.40 8.75
N LEU A 459 -16.98 19.67 8.11
CA LEU A 459 -15.92 20.54 8.64
C LEU A 459 -15.85 21.80 7.79
N LEU A 460 -16.40 22.89 8.32
CA LEU A 460 -16.48 24.16 7.62
C LEU A 460 -15.41 25.09 8.18
N ASN A 461 -14.53 25.60 7.32
CA ASN A 461 -13.42 26.46 7.74
C ASN A 461 -13.48 27.78 6.97
N GLU A 462 -13.90 28.83 7.65
CA GLU A 462 -14.04 30.17 7.06
C GLU A 462 -14.95 30.18 5.80
N SER A 463 -15.90 29.24 5.74
CA SER A 463 -16.89 29.17 4.67
C SER A 463 -17.72 30.45 4.62
N LEU A 464 -18.00 30.94 3.41
CA LEU A 464 -18.82 32.14 3.15
C LEU A 464 -18.18 33.44 3.65
N ALA A 465 -16.86 33.46 3.87
CA ALA A 465 -16.12 34.65 4.29
C ALA A 465 -15.72 35.57 3.12
N THR A 466 -16.02 35.19 1.88
CA THR A 466 -15.60 35.91 0.65
C THR A 466 -16.53 37.05 0.23
N THR A 467 -17.67 37.23 0.90
CA THR A 467 -18.66 38.28 0.61
C THR A 467 -18.82 39.28 1.76
N SER A 468 -19.72 40.26 1.62
CA SER A 468 -20.05 41.19 2.69
C SER A 468 -20.46 40.44 3.96
N VAL A 469 -20.01 40.93 5.13
CA VAL A 469 -20.25 40.26 6.42
C VAL A 469 -21.75 40.01 6.66
N THR A 470 -22.60 40.93 6.24
CA THR A 470 -24.06 40.83 6.37
C THR A 470 -24.67 39.75 5.50
N GLU A 471 -24.25 39.65 4.23
CA GLU A 471 -24.74 38.61 3.31
C GLU A 471 -24.19 37.24 3.70
N GLY A 472 -22.90 37.17 4.06
CA GLY A 472 -22.27 35.94 4.54
C GLY A 472 -22.94 35.41 5.80
N LEU A 473 -23.27 36.29 6.76
CA LEU A 473 -24.02 35.93 7.97
C LEU A 473 -25.42 35.42 7.65
N PHE A 474 -26.14 36.05 6.71
CA PHE A 474 -27.47 35.61 6.30
C PHE A 474 -27.44 34.18 5.76
N ILE A 475 -26.53 33.90 4.82
CA ILE A 475 -26.37 32.57 4.21
C ILE A 475 -25.89 31.55 5.26
N ALA A 476 -24.94 31.93 6.12
CA ALA A 476 -24.41 31.06 7.16
C ALA A 476 -25.50 30.62 8.16
N LYS A 477 -26.43 31.51 8.52
CA LYS A 477 -27.59 31.16 9.35
C LYS A 477 -28.45 30.09 8.69
N ASP A 478 -28.71 30.20 7.40
CA ASP A 478 -29.50 29.20 6.66
C ASP A 478 -28.75 27.87 6.48
N VAL A 479 -27.42 27.91 6.28
CA VAL A 479 -26.58 26.71 6.29
C VAL A 479 -26.65 25.99 7.64
N VAL A 480 -26.59 26.73 8.76
CA VAL A 480 -26.75 26.11 10.10
C VAL A 480 -28.13 25.49 10.26
N LYS A 481 -29.21 26.17 9.84
CA LYS A 481 -30.56 25.59 9.86
C LYS A 481 -30.66 24.31 9.02
N ALA A 482 -30.06 24.30 7.84
CA ALA A 482 -30.02 23.12 6.97
C ALA A 482 -29.27 21.95 7.63
N MET A 483 -28.13 22.23 8.28
CA MET A 483 -27.39 21.23 9.06
C MET A 483 -28.21 20.68 10.22
N ARG A 484 -28.98 21.53 10.92
CA ARG A 484 -29.89 21.12 12.00
C ARG A 484 -31.02 20.21 11.50
N PHE A 485 -31.63 20.59 10.39
CA PHE A 485 -32.69 19.82 9.74
C PHE A 485 -32.18 18.44 9.28
N LEU A 486 -31.00 18.41 8.63
CA LEU A 486 -30.37 17.16 8.19
C LEU A 486 -29.87 16.32 9.37
N GLY A 487 -29.41 16.96 10.44
CA GLY A 487 -28.94 16.31 11.67
C GLY A 487 -27.47 15.89 11.62
N VAL A 488 -26.63 16.60 10.87
CA VAL A 488 -25.19 16.31 10.74
C VAL A 488 -24.40 16.69 11.99
N ARG A 489 -23.22 16.07 12.15
CA ARG A 489 -22.19 16.58 13.07
C ARG A 489 -21.36 17.63 12.36
N CYS A 490 -21.13 18.78 13.00
CA CYS A 490 -20.38 19.87 12.36
C CYS A 490 -19.45 20.61 13.31
N ILE A 491 -18.28 21.02 12.79
CA ILE A 491 -17.48 22.11 13.33
C ILE A 491 -17.42 23.20 12.26
N PHE A 492 -18.08 24.32 12.52
CA PHE A 492 -18.07 25.51 11.69
C PHE A 492 -17.13 26.56 12.30
N ASN A 493 -15.87 26.52 11.88
CA ASN A 493 -14.90 27.56 12.18
C ASN A 493 -15.21 28.83 11.38
N THR A 494 -15.47 29.94 12.08
CA THR A 494 -15.82 31.23 11.46
C THR A 494 -15.36 32.42 12.31
N HIS A 495 -15.23 33.58 11.65
CA HIS A 495 -15.06 34.88 12.31
C HIS A 495 -16.39 35.61 12.55
N MET A 496 -17.51 35.02 12.13
CA MET A 496 -18.85 35.57 12.30
C MET A 496 -19.32 35.41 13.76
N HIS A 497 -18.88 36.30 14.64
CA HIS A 497 -19.27 36.27 16.06
C HIS A 497 -20.79 36.37 16.26
N ASP A 498 -21.50 37.08 15.39
CA ASP A 498 -22.96 37.19 15.45
C ASP A 498 -23.67 35.87 15.10
N LEU A 499 -23.02 34.97 14.34
CA LEU A 499 -23.54 33.61 14.13
C LEU A 499 -23.50 32.81 15.43
N ALA A 500 -22.39 32.91 16.18
CA ALA A 500 -22.24 32.25 17.48
C ALA A 500 -23.17 32.84 18.55
N ARG A 501 -23.47 34.15 18.50
CA ARG A 501 -24.44 34.79 19.41
C ARG A 501 -25.87 34.33 19.14
N GLY A 502 -26.20 34.10 17.87
CA GLY A 502 -27.54 33.68 17.44
C GLY A 502 -27.82 32.18 17.57
N VAL A 503 -26.99 31.41 18.27
CA VAL A 503 -27.16 29.94 18.38
C VAL A 503 -28.51 29.55 18.99
N ASP A 504 -28.97 30.24 20.02
CA ASP A 504 -30.27 29.96 20.65
C ASP A 504 -31.43 30.22 19.69
N GLU A 505 -31.39 31.33 18.95
CA GLU A 505 -32.37 31.64 17.90
C GLU A 505 -32.38 30.56 16.81
N LEU A 506 -31.19 30.11 16.37
CA LEU A 506 -31.04 29.05 15.37
C LEU A 506 -31.56 27.70 15.87
N ASN A 507 -31.40 27.43 17.16
CA ASN A 507 -31.91 26.23 17.82
C ASN A 507 -33.44 26.21 17.90
N SER A 508 -34.08 27.38 18.05
CA SER A 508 -35.54 27.52 18.06
C SER A 508 -36.17 27.72 16.67
N ALA A 509 -35.39 28.10 15.65
CA ALA A 509 -35.93 28.47 14.33
C ALA A 509 -36.44 27.30 13.48
N VAL A 510 -35.90 26.10 13.66
CA VAL A 510 -36.23 24.91 12.87
C VAL A 510 -36.21 23.67 13.77
N ASP A 511 -37.12 22.73 13.55
CA ASP A 511 -37.05 21.42 14.22
C ASP A 511 -35.86 20.61 13.69
N GLY A 512 -35.08 20.03 14.59
CA GLY A 512 -33.89 19.27 14.21
C GLY A 512 -33.26 18.56 15.40
N SER A 513 -32.75 17.35 15.15
CA SER A 513 -32.12 16.50 16.18
C SER A 513 -30.70 16.93 16.55
N SER A 514 -30.16 17.96 15.91
CA SER A 514 -28.81 18.47 16.13
C SER A 514 -28.88 19.90 16.62
N LYS A 515 -28.58 20.13 17.90
CA LYS A 515 -28.47 21.49 18.44
C LYS A 515 -27.11 22.10 18.13
N ALA A 516 -27.11 23.40 17.86
CA ALA A 516 -25.91 24.20 17.72
C ALA A 516 -25.43 24.68 19.09
N ALA A 517 -24.11 24.82 19.23
CA ALA A 517 -23.43 25.31 20.42
C ALA A 517 -22.26 26.23 20.02
N SER A 518 -21.95 27.22 20.87
CA SER A 518 -20.82 28.11 20.65
C SER A 518 -19.54 27.54 21.27
N LEU A 519 -18.47 27.55 20.48
CA LEU A 519 -17.15 27.07 20.87
C LEU A 519 -16.15 28.22 20.66
N VAL A 520 -15.29 28.49 21.65
CA VAL A 520 -14.35 29.62 21.60
C VAL A 520 -12.94 29.14 21.86
N THR A 521 -11.98 29.63 21.07
CA THR A 521 -10.55 29.50 21.35
C THR A 521 -10.11 30.59 22.33
N GLY A 522 -9.57 30.18 23.48
CA GLY A 522 -9.22 31.08 24.58
C GLY A 522 -7.95 31.90 24.35
N ILE A 523 -7.89 33.05 25.01
CA ILE A 523 -6.69 33.87 25.18
C ILE A 523 -6.42 33.93 26.69
N HIS A 524 -5.19 33.66 27.10
CA HIS A 524 -4.73 33.83 28.48
C HIS A 524 -3.60 34.86 28.48
N ASP A 525 -3.72 35.91 29.29
CA ASP A 525 -2.72 36.97 29.45
C ASP A 525 -2.27 37.66 28.13
N GLY A 526 -3.20 37.81 27.18
CA GLY A 526 -2.92 38.40 25.86
C GLY A 526 -2.23 37.45 24.87
N GLU A 527 -1.89 36.24 25.30
CA GLU A 527 -1.36 35.17 24.47
C GLU A 527 -2.44 34.14 24.09
N ARG A 528 -2.29 33.56 22.91
CA ARG A 528 -3.25 32.56 22.40
C ARG A 528 -3.02 31.26 23.14
N SER A 529 -4.03 30.80 23.89
CA SER A 529 -3.93 29.57 24.68
C SER A 529 -4.04 28.31 23.84
N PHE A 530 -4.64 28.40 22.64
CA PHE A 530 -5.06 27.27 21.81
C PHE A 530 -6.03 26.28 22.49
N LYS A 531 -6.50 26.60 23.70
CA LYS A 531 -7.54 25.85 24.41
C LYS A 531 -8.92 26.24 23.90
N VAL A 532 -9.75 25.23 23.74
CA VAL A 532 -11.11 25.33 23.22
C VAL A 532 -12.09 25.10 24.38
N SER A 533 -13.10 25.95 24.48
CA SER A 533 -14.11 25.87 25.55
C SER A 533 -15.51 26.19 25.04
N LEU A 534 -16.51 25.51 25.60
CA LEU A 534 -17.93 25.81 25.41
C LEU A 534 -18.30 27.09 26.14
N LEU A 535 -18.29 28.20 25.41
CA LEU A 535 -18.60 29.52 25.94
C LEU A 535 -19.40 30.31 24.92
N PRO A 536 -20.26 31.25 25.36
CA PRO A 536 -20.77 32.30 24.49
C PRO A 536 -19.60 33.05 23.83
N PRO A 537 -19.76 33.57 22.61
CA PRO A 537 -18.69 34.30 21.93
C PRO A 537 -18.27 35.51 22.76
N GLN A 538 -16.98 35.59 23.10
CA GLN A 538 -16.43 36.71 23.85
C GLN A 538 -16.48 37.98 22.98
N GLY A 539 -17.19 38.99 23.47
CA GLY A 539 -17.73 40.08 22.68
C GLY A 539 -16.79 41.22 22.33
N VAL A 540 -15.50 40.98 22.07
CA VAL A 540 -14.59 42.05 21.65
C VAL A 540 -13.89 41.63 20.36
N SER A 541 -14.17 42.37 19.29
CA SER A 541 -13.40 42.26 18.06
C SER A 541 -11.93 42.55 18.39
N TYR A 542 -11.10 41.51 18.33
CA TYR A 542 -9.65 41.56 18.57
C TYR A 542 -8.91 42.48 17.58
N ALA A 543 -9.61 43.04 16.59
CA ALA A 543 -9.11 44.10 15.74
C ALA A 543 -8.54 45.27 16.54
N LYS A 544 -9.13 45.60 17.71
CA LYS A 544 -8.62 46.66 18.58
C LYS A 544 -7.26 46.31 19.19
N ASP A 545 -7.09 45.08 19.69
CA ASP A 545 -5.84 44.63 20.31
C ASP A 545 -4.73 44.45 19.26
N ILE A 546 -5.08 43.97 18.07
CA ILE A 546 -4.17 43.90 16.91
C ILE A 546 -3.75 45.32 16.49
N ALA A 547 -4.71 46.25 16.38
CA ALA A 547 -4.42 47.64 16.04
C ALA A 547 -3.49 48.31 17.06
N LEU A 548 -3.71 48.06 18.35
CA LEU A 548 -2.84 48.52 19.44
C LEU A 548 -1.43 47.92 19.33
N LYS A 549 -1.31 46.61 19.04
CA LYS A 549 -0.02 45.93 18.91
C LYS A 549 0.84 46.49 17.78
N TYR A 550 0.23 46.86 16.65
CA TYR A 550 0.94 47.38 15.49
C TYR A 550 1.06 48.91 15.46
N GLY A 551 0.66 49.59 16.54
CA GLY A 551 0.81 51.05 16.62
C GLY A 551 -0.19 51.83 15.75
N ILE A 552 -1.23 51.19 15.25
CA ILE A 552 -2.19 51.79 14.31
C ILE A 552 -3.47 52.26 14.98
N SER A 553 -3.52 52.29 16.32
CA SER A 553 -4.63 52.93 17.02
C SER A 553 -4.53 54.45 16.85
N PHE A 554 -5.69 55.13 16.84
CA PHE A 554 -5.74 56.58 16.68
C PHE A 554 -4.82 57.33 17.66
N ASN A 555 -4.76 56.87 18.92
CA ASN A 555 -3.91 57.48 19.93
C ASN A 555 -2.41 57.28 19.64
N GLN A 556 -2.02 56.11 19.12
CA GLN A 556 -0.61 55.82 18.78
C GLN A 556 -0.15 56.49 17.47
N ILE A 557 -1.07 56.74 16.53
CA ILE A 557 -0.76 57.47 15.29
C ILE A 557 -0.68 58.99 15.54
N LYS A 558 -1.40 59.47 16.57
CA LYS A 558 -1.45 60.89 16.93
C LYS A 558 -0.21 61.36 17.69
N GLU A 559 0.42 60.47 18.45
CA GLU A 559 1.72 60.67 19.11
C GLU A 559 2.87 60.60 18.09
#